data_AF-A0A2G6GI40-F1
#
_entry.id   AF-A0A2G6GI40-F1
#
_cell.length_a   1.000
_cell.length_b   1.000
_cell.length_c   1.000
_cell.angle_alpha   90.00
_cell.angle_beta   90.00
_cell.angle_gamma   90.00
#
_symmetry.space_group_name_H-M   'P 1'
#
loop_
_entity.id
_entity.type
_entity.pdbx_description
1 polymer ?
#
loop_
_entity_poly.entity_id
_entity_poly.type
_entity_poly.pdbx_seq_one_letter_code
_entity_poly.pdbx_strand_id
1 'polypeptide(L)'
;MTEKRFLALILGLFILVGFTYAWTTPVFEASDELWHYPMIRHLADGNPLPVQVFDPAEAGPWKQEASQPPLYYYVGAALTFWIDTSD
;
A
#
# COMPACT_ATOMS: atom_id res chain seq x y z
N MET A 1 -34.05 -5.88 14.66
CA MET A 1 -33.10 -6.33 15.73
C MET A 1 -32.16 -7.43 15.22
N THR A 2 -32.68 -8.43 14.50
CA THR A 2 -31.89 -9.56 13.99
C THR A 2 -30.89 -9.19 12.90
N GLU A 3 -31.26 -8.32 11.94
CA GLU A 3 -30.37 -7.87 10.86
C GLU A 3 -29.13 -7.13 11.39
N LYS A 4 -29.31 -6.25 12.38
CA LYS A 4 -28.19 -5.55 13.04
C LYS A 4 -27.22 -6.51 13.72
N ARG A 5 -27.72 -7.61 14.30
CA ARG A 5 -26.90 -8.65 14.91
C ARG A 5 -26.14 -9.46 13.87
N PHE A 6 -26.79 -9.82 12.75
CA PHE A 6 -26.11 -10.47 11.62
C PHE A 6 -25.05 -9.57 11.00
N LEU A 7 -25.34 -8.29 10.79
CA LEU A 7 -24.36 -7.33 10.30
C LEU A 7 -23.17 -7.21 11.27
N ALA A 8 -23.42 -7.08 12.57
CA ALA A 8 -22.36 -7.03 13.58
C ALA A 8 -21.51 -8.31 13.56
N LEU A 9 -22.13 -9.48 13.39
CA LEU A 9 -21.42 -10.75 13.27
C LEU A 9 -20.54 -10.78 12.01
N ILE A 10 -21.07 -10.36 10.86
CA ILE A 10 -20.32 -10.32 9.59
C ILE A 10 -19.12 -9.37 9.72
N LEU A 11 -19.32 -8.17 10.27
CA LEU A 11 -18.24 -7.21 10.49
C LEU A 11 -17.20 -7.75 11.47
N GLY A 12 -17.63 -8.40 12.55
CA GLY A 12 -16.73 -9.05 13.52
C GLY A 12 -15.89 -10.14 12.86
N LEU A 13 -16.51 -11.01 12.05
CA LEU A 13 -15.80 -12.05 11.30
C LEU A 13 -14.84 -11.46 10.27
N PHE A 14 -15.25 -10.41 9.55
CA PHE A 14 -14.40 -9.71 8.58
C PHE A 14 -13.14 -9.14 9.26
N ILE A 15 -13.29 -8.45 10.38
CA ILE A 15 -12.16 -7.88 11.13
C ILE A 15 -11.25 -9.00 11.64
N LEU A 16 -11.82 -10.07 12.20
CA LEU A 16 -11.04 -11.20 12.73
C LEU A 16 -10.20 -11.86 11.63
N VAL A 17 -10.81 -12.18 10.49
CA VAL A 17 -10.13 -12.82 9.36
C VAL A 17 -9.10 -11.88 8.74
N GLY A 18 -9.47 -10.61 8.51
CA GLY A 18 -8.58 -9.61 7.94
C GLY A 18 -7.36 -9.33 8.83
N PHE A 19 -7.55 -9.22 10.14
CA PHE A 19 -6.46 -9.06 11.09
C PHE A 19 -5.55 -10.29 11.13
N THR A 20 -6.14 -11.49 11.15
CA THR A 20 -5.35 -12.74 11.13
C THR A 20 -4.50 -12.80 9.87
N TYR A 21 -5.08 -12.51 8.70
CA TYR A 21 -4.36 -12.45 7.43
C TYR A 21 -3.21 -11.44 7.48
N ALA A 22 -3.47 -10.21 7.94
CA ALA A 22 -2.45 -9.17 8.05
C ALA A 22 -1.33 -9.51 9.05
N TRP A 23 -1.65 -10.24 10.13
CA TRP A 23 -0.69 -10.64 11.15
C TRP A 23 0.19 -11.82 10.70
N THR A 24 -0.38 -12.76 9.96
CA THR A 24 0.35 -13.97 9.52
C THR A 24 1.07 -13.80 8.19
N THR A 25 0.79 -12.72 7.44
CA THR A 25 1.48 -12.41 6.18
C THR A 25 2.69 -11.54 6.49
N PRO A 26 3.92 -12.01 6.27
CA PRO A 26 5.12 -11.19 6.44
C PRO A 26 5.08 -9.94 5.56
N VAL A 27 5.75 -8.89 6.04
CA VAL A 27 5.87 -7.63 5.30
C VAL A 27 6.52 -7.91 3.94
N PHE A 28 5.95 -7.35 2.87
CA PHE A 28 6.34 -7.53 1.47
C PHE A 28 6.05 -8.91 0.86
N GLU A 29 5.31 -9.79 1.55
CA GLU A 29 4.80 -11.03 0.95
C GLU A 29 3.39 -10.89 0.36
N ALA A 30 2.63 -9.85 0.76
CA ALA A 30 1.39 -9.52 0.06
C ALA A 30 1.71 -8.96 -1.34
N SER A 31 1.00 -9.46 -2.36
CA SER A 31 1.27 -9.27 -3.80
C SER A 31 1.75 -7.88 -4.20
N ASP A 32 1.11 -6.83 -3.67
CA ASP A 32 1.27 -5.47 -4.18
C ASP A 32 2.12 -4.58 -3.24
N GLU A 33 2.43 -5.03 -2.03
CA GLU A 33 3.24 -4.26 -1.07
C GLU A 33 4.63 -3.94 -1.63
N LEU A 34 5.20 -4.90 -2.37
CA LEU A 34 6.51 -4.78 -3.01
C LEU A 34 6.57 -3.66 -4.05
N TRP A 35 5.42 -3.28 -4.63
CA TRP A 35 5.34 -2.24 -5.66
C TRP A 35 4.82 -0.90 -5.08
N HIS A 36 3.94 -0.94 -4.08
CA HIS A 36 3.43 0.26 -3.42
C HIS A 36 4.49 0.99 -2.60
N TYR A 37 5.30 0.26 -1.82
CA TYR A 37 6.28 0.90 -0.94
C TYR A 37 7.36 1.69 -1.70
N PRO A 38 7.95 1.19 -2.81
CA PRO A 38 8.88 1.99 -3.60
C PRO A 38 8.27 3.30 -4.13
N MET A 39 6.98 3.33 -4.44
CA MET A 39 6.29 4.57 -4.85
C MET A 39 6.17 5.54 -3.67
N ILE A 40 5.82 5.04 -2.48
CA ILE A 40 5.79 5.83 -1.24
C ILE A 40 7.18 6.41 -0.96
N ARG A 41 8.22 5.58 -1.00
CA ARG A 41 9.60 5.98 -0.73
C ARG A 41 10.08 7.03 -1.72
N HIS A 42 9.83 6.83 -3.01
CA HIS A 42 10.18 7.79 -4.06
C HIS A 42 9.63 9.20 -3.76
N LEU A 43 8.36 9.29 -3.37
CA LEU A 43 7.75 10.58 -2.98
C LEU A 43 8.26 11.10 -1.63
N ALA A 44 8.52 10.21 -0.67
CA ALA A 44 9.08 10.56 0.64
C ALA A 44 10.49 11.16 0.52
N ASP A 45 11.26 10.71 -0.47
CA ASP A 45 12.57 11.27 -0.85
C ASP A 45 12.47 12.63 -1.56
N GLY A 46 11.27 13.17 -1.75
CA GLY A 46 11.04 14.49 -2.36
C GLY A 46 11.07 14.50 -3.88
N ASN A 47 11.03 13.34 -4.53
CA ASN A 47 10.98 13.25 -5.99
C ASN A 47 9.59 13.64 -6.53
N PRO A 48 9.51 14.12 -7.79
CA PRO A 48 8.22 14.40 -8.44
C PRO A 48 7.47 13.10 -8.76
N LEU A 49 6.19 13.22 -9.13
CA LEU A 49 5.42 12.10 -9.66
C LEU A 49 6.17 11.45 -10.85
N PRO A 50 6.30 10.11 -10.88
CA PRO A 50 6.92 9.41 -11.99
C PRO A 50 6.20 9.66 -13.32
N VAL A 51 6.97 9.71 -14.40
CA VAL A 51 6.42 9.69 -15.75
C VAL A 51 5.98 8.27 -16.08
N GLN A 52 4.75 8.13 -16.58
CA GLN A 52 4.25 6.84 -17.04
C GLN A 52 4.97 6.42 -18.32
N VAL A 53 5.43 5.17 -18.35
CA VAL A 53 6.11 4.56 -19.49
C VAL A 53 5.32 3.35 -19.99
N PHE A 54 5.35 3.12 -21.30
CA PHE A 54 4.67 1.98 -21.92
C PHE A 54 5.49 0.69 -21.85
N ASP A 55 6.82 0.81 -21.86
CA ASP A 55 7.70 -0.34 -21.73
C ASP A 55 7.87 -0.70 -20.24
N PRO A 56 7.43 -1.90 -19.79
CA PRO A 56 7.61 -2.34 -18.41
C PRO A 56 9.06 -2.42 -17.97
N ALA A 57 10.02 -2.58 -18.90
CA ALA A 57 11.44 -2.60 -18.59
C ALA A 57 11.98 -1.23 -18.17
N GLU A 58 11.32 -0.15 -18.61
CA GLU A 58 11.64 1.23 -18.27
C GLU A 58 10.89 1.72 -17.01
N ALA A 59 9.98 0.90 -16.48
CA ALA A 59 9.22 1.27 -15.29
C ALA A 59 10.12 1.22 -14.05
N GLY A 60 9.97 2.21 -13.17
CA GLY A 60 10.66 2.22 -11.87
C GLY A 60 10.22 1.05 -10.98
N PRO A 61 10.79 0.95 -9.77
CA PRO A 61 10.52 -0.17 -8.86
C PRO A 61 9.04 -0.30 -8.45
N TRP A 62 8.24 0.75 -8.62
CA TRP A 62 6.79 0.75 -8.41
C TRP A 62 5.97 0.14 -9.56
N LYS A 63 6.58 -0.13 -10.73
CA LYS A 63 5.90 -0.69 -11.91
C LYS A 63 4.62 0.06 -12.29
N GLN A 64 3.50 -0.66 -12.38
CA GLN A 64 2.18 -0.13 -12.72
C GLN A 64 1.59 0.78 -11.62
N GLU A 65 2.13 0.75 -10.40
CA GLU A 65 1.59 1.49 -9.26
C GLU A 65 1.70 3.00 -9.41
N ALA A 66 2.66 3.49 -10.21
CA ALA A 66 2.73 4.91 -10.58
C ALA A 66 1.54 5.40 -11.42
N SER A 67 0.73 4.49 -11.96
CA SER A 67 -0.48 4.84 -12.70
C SER A 67 -1.69 5.06 -11.80
N GLN A 68 -1.61 4.72 -10.51
CA GLN A 68 -2.71 4.93 -9.58
C GLN A 68 -2.80 6.41 -9.12
N PRO A 69 -4.00 6.88 -8.70
CA PRO A 69 -4.17 8.21 -8.13
C PRO A 69 -3.24 8.44 -6.92
N PRO A 70 -2.63 9.63 -6.80
CA PRO A 70 -1.45 9.80 -5.95
C PRO A 70 -1.76 10.00 -4.46
N LEU A 71 -3.04 10.12 -4.06
CA LEU A 71 -3.42 10.45 -2.68
C LEU A 71 -2.86 9.44 -1.67
N TYR A 72 -3.02 8.15 -1.96
CA TYR A 72 -2.53 7.07 -1.10
C TYR A 72 -1.01 7.18 -0.89
N TYR A 73 -0.25 7.41 -1.96
CA TYR A 73 1.21 7.50 -1.90
C TYR A 73 1.70 8.76 -1.18
N TYR A 74 1.04 9.90 -1.39
CA TYR A 74 1.41 11.13 -0.67
C TYR A 74 1.13 11.03 0.83
N VAL A 75 0.03 10.40 1.25
CA VAL A 75 -0.23 10.16 2.68
C VAL A 75 0.83 9.21 3.24
N GLY A 76 1.14 8.12 2.53
CA GLY A 76 2.22 7.21 2.92
C GLY A 76 3.56 7.93 3.08
N ALA A 77 3.92 8.79 2.12
CA ALA A 77 5.15 9.56 2.15
C ALA A 77 5.17 10.53 3.34
N ALA A 78 4.08 11.27 3.58
CA ALA A 78 3.96 12.18 4.72
C ALA A 78 4.04 11.47 6.08
N LEU A 79 3.63 10.20 6.17
CA LEU A 79 3.73 9.41 7.39
C LEU A 79 5.12 8.80 7.62
N THR A 80 5.93 8.66 6.56
CA THR A 80 7.18 7.87 6.58
C THR A 80 8.43 8.64 6.19
N PHE A 81 8.35 9.90 5.74
CA PHE A 81 9.49 10.69 5.25
C PHE A 81 10.64 10.87 6.26
N TRP A 82 10.37 10.71 7.56
CA TRP A 82 11.34 10.87 8.64
C TRP A 82 12.12 9.58 8.93
N ILE A 83 11.75 8.46 8.30
CA ILE A 83 12.40 7.17 8.47
C ILE A 83 13.66 7.12 7.60
N ASP A 84 14.80 6.87 8.24
CA ASP A 84 16.05 6.58 7.54
C ASP A 84 15.98 5.18 6.89
N THR A 85 16.33 5.10 5.62
CA THR A 85 16.36 3.84 4.84
C THR A 85 17.63 3.76 4.00
N SER A 86 18.73 4.31 4.53
CA SER A 86 20.04 4.34 3.87
C SER A 86 20.89 3.07 4.08
N ASP A 87 20.38 2.13 4.89
CA ASP A 87 21.01 0.86 5.26
C ASP A 87 21.01 -0.20 4.14
#